data_AF-A0A7S0BGI2-F1
#
_entry.id   AF-A0A7S0BGI2-F1
#
_cell.length_a   1.000
_cell.length_b   1.000
_cell.length_c   1.000
_cell.angle_alpha   90.00
_cell.angle_beta   90.00
_cell.angle_gamma   90.00
#
_symmetry.space_group_name_H-M   'P 1'
#
loop_
_entity.id
_entity.type
_entity.pdbx_description
1 polymer ?
#
loop_
_entity_poly.entity_id
_entity_poly.type
_entity_poly.pdbx_seq_one_letter_code
_entity_poly.pdbx_strand_id
1 'polypeptide(L)'
;LANGGISVRAMAQGSSEHNVSVVVDSKHESRALRTAHSAFYLSDQTLSIGIIGSGVVGSALIRQILHQRKSLKERMGVDLRVTGLTTSKKMSLSTDIESDDWLNTESVLDADLDAFAAHVNDPSLPNAVIVDCTASEVVTEKYEEWLNKGIHIVTPNKKANSGPYPTYLALRQAMSSA
;
A
#
# COMPACT_ATOMS: atom_id res chain seq x y z
N LEU A 1 16.63 3.53 8.20
CA LEU A 1 16.29 2.35 9.05
C LEU A 1 15.38 2.72 10.22
N ALA A 2 15.73 3.72 11.04
CA ALA A 2 14.87 4.17 12.15
C ALA A 2 13.45 4.59 11.72
N ASN A 3 13.31 5.35 10.62
CA ASN A 3 12.00 5.71 10.05
C ASN A 3 11.15 4.51 9.62
N GLY A 4 11.75 3.34 9.39
CA GLY A 4 11.05 2.09 9.09
C GLY A 4 10.77 1.24 10.32
N GLY A 5 10.99 1.76 11.54
CA GLY A 5 10.80 1.01 12.79
C GLY A 5 11.83 -0.10 13.03
N ILE A 6 12.98 -0.08 12.34
CA ILE A 6 13.95 -1.17 12.38
C ILE A 6 15.11 -0.80 13.30
N SER A 7 15.30 -1.62 14.33
CA SER A 7 16.42 -1.47 15.26
C SER A 7 17.72 -1.99 14.66
N VAL A 8 18.74 -1.14 14.67
CA VAL A 8 20.11 -1.52 14.28
C VAL A 8 20.81 -2.16 15.47
N ARG A 9 21.29 -3.41 15.30
CA ARG A 9 22.00 -4.16 16.35
C ARG A 9 23.49 -3.81 16.38
N ALA A 10 24.08 -3.59 15.21
CA ALA A 10 25.46 -3.18 15.05
C ALA A 10 25.61 -2.40 13.73
N MET A 11 26.57 -1.49 13.67
CA MET A 11 27.00 -0.87 12.43
C MET A 11 28.52 -0.85 12.35
N ALA A 12 29.04 -0.99 11.14
CA ALA A 12 30.44 -0.78 10.81
C ALA A 12 30.52 0.11 9.57
N GLN A 13 31.52 0.98 9.52
CA GLN A 13 31.82 1.82 8.36
C GLN A 13 33.22 1.47 7.88
N GLY A 14 33.36 1.26 6.57
CA GLY A 14 34.65 1.00 5.94
C GLY A 14 35.56 2.22 6.03
N SER A 15 36.87 2.00 6.09
CA SER A 15 37.89 3.06 6.23
C SER A 15 37.94 4.06 5.07
N SER A 16 37.39 3.69 3.91
CA SER A 16 37.22 4.59 2.76
C SER A 16 35.92 5.40 2.80
N GLU A 17 35.10 5.23 3.86
CA GLU A 17 33.78 5.85 4.06
C GLU A 17 32.72 5.54 2.99
N HIS A 18 33.08 4.81 1.94
CA HIS A 18 32.20 4.45 0.84
C HIS A 18 31.23 3.31 1.16
N ASN A 19 31.48 2.57 2.24
CA ASN A 19 30.69 1.40 2.62
C ASN A 19 30.24 1.51 4.08
N VAL A 20 28.96 1.26 4.31
CA VAL A 20 28.38 1.07 5.64
C VAL A 20 27.72 -0.31 5.67
N SER A 21 28.07 -1.12 6.67
CA SER A 21 27.46 -2.43 6.93
C SER A 21 26.63 -2.35 8.21
N VAL A 22 25.41 -2.90 8.17
CA VAL A 22 24.46 -2.81 9.28
C VAL A 22 23.90 -4.19 9.57
N VAL A 23 23.82 -4.56 10.85
CA VAL A 23 23.21 -5.81 11.30
C VAL A 23 21.81 -5.51 11.85
N VAL A 24 20.81 -6.22 11.34
CA VAL A 24 19.41 -6.15 11.77
C VAL A 24 18.89 -7.55 12.11
N ASP A 25 17.75 -7.63 12.80
CA ASP A 25 17.06 -8.89 13.03
C ASP A 25 16.57 -9.49 11.70
N SER A 26 16.73 -10.79 11.49
CA SER A 26 16.42 -11.46 10.21
C SER A 26 14.94 -11.31 9.82
N LYS A 27 14.04 -11.23 10.80
CA LYS A 27 12.61 -10.96 10.53
C LYS A 27 12.33 -9.61 9.86
N HIS A 28 13.30 -8.70 9.90
CA HIS A 28 13.20 -7.36 9.31
C HIS A 28 14.07 -7.19 8.05
N GLU A 29 14.70 -8.25 7.53
CA GLU A 29 15.63 -8.17 6.39
C GLU A 29 15.02 -7.46 5.18
N SER A 30 13.88 -7.94 4.69
CA SER A 30 13.21 -7.36 3.52
C SER A 30 12.81 -5.90 3.75
N ARG A 31 12.33 -5.56 4.95
CA ARG A 31 11.94 -4.18 5.31
C ARG A 31 13.17 -3.28 5.44
N ALA A 32 14.28 -3.81 5.96
CA ALA A 32 15.54 -3.08 6.13
C ALA A 32 16.17 -2.76 4.79
N LEU A 33 16.19 -3.73 3.87
CA LEU A 33 16.66 -3.55 2.50
C LEU A 33 15.83 -2.48 1.79
N ARG A 34 14.48 -2.56 1.85
CA ARG A 34 13.60 -1.53 1.26
C ARG A 34 13.83 -0.15 1.85
N THR A 35 13.94 -0.04 3.17
CA THR A 35 14.15 1.24 3.86
C THR A 35 15.51 1.83 3.55
N ALA A 36 16.55 0.99 3.38
CA ALA A 36 17.86 1.44 2.95
C ALA A 36 17.82 1.89 1.48
N HIS A 37 17.23 1.07 0.61
CA HIS A 37 17.08 1.40 -0.81
C HIS A 37 16.32 2.72 -1.02
N SER A 38 15.21 2.94 -0.31
CA SER A 38 14.43 4.18 -0.41
C SER A 38 15.14 5.41 0.16
N ALA A 39 16.09 5.23 1.09
CA ALA A 39 16.85 6.33 1.68
C ALA A 39 18.09 6.71 0.86
N PHE A 40 18.69 5.76 0.14
CA PHE A 40 19.93 5.98 -0.62
C PHE A 40 19.70 6.20 -2.12
N TYR A 41 18.54 5.85 -2.66
CA TYR A 41 18.16 6.26 -4.01
C TYR A 41 17.35 7.57 -3.99
N LEU A 42 17.79 8.52 -4.81
CA LEU A 42 17.02 9.62 -5.40
C LEU A 42 15.83 9.09 -6.27
N SER A 43 15.21 7.96 -5.89
CA SER A 43 14.13 7.31 -6.63
C SER A 43 12.79 7.81 -6.15
N ASP A 44 11.85 7.93 -7.08
CA ASP A 44 10.47 8.25 -6.76
C ASP A 44 9.91 7.29 -5.70
N GLN A 45 9.26 7.84 -4.67
CA GLN A 45 8.49 7.08 -3.71
C GLN A 45 7.34 6.39 -4.43
N THR A 46 7.57 5.13 -4.78
CA THR A 46 6.57 4.32 -5.47
C THR A 46 5.52 3.85 -4.47
N LEU A 47 4.25 4.05 -4.81
CA LEU A 47 3.09 3.67 -4.02
C LEU A 47 2.28 2.65 -4.82
N SER A 48 2.18 1.44 -4.28
CA SER A 48 1.27 0.39 -4.78
C SER A 48 -0.14 0.67 -4.28
N ILE A 49 -1.08 0.93 -5.19
CA ILE A 49 -2.45 1.34 -4.84
C ILE A 49 -3.43 0.26 -5.26
N GLY A 50 -4.11 -0.32 -4.28
CA GLY A 50 -5.30 -1.14 -4.48
C GLY A 50 -6.56 -0.32 -4.24
N ILE A 51 -7.50 -0.29 -5.18
CA ILE A 51 -8.79 0.40 -5.00
C ILE A 51 -9.93 -0.61 -4.93
N ILE A 52 -10.69 -0.56 -3.83
CA ILE A 52 -11.87 -1.39 -3.59
C ILE A 52 -13.11 -0.54 -3.83
N GLY A 53 -13.96 -0.96 -4.75
CA GLY A 53 -15.21 -0.29 -5.10
C GLY A 53 -15.05 0.72 -6.23
N SER A 54 -15.13 0.26 -7.47
CA SER A 54 -15.10 1.10 -8.67
C SER A 54 -16.44 1.79 -9.01
N GLY A 55 -17.22 2.18 -7.99
CA GLY A 55 -18.45 2.94 -8.16
C GLY A 55 -18.19 4.40 -8.58
N VAL A 56 -19.12 5.31 -8.28
CA VAL A 56 -18.97 6.74 -8.61
C VAL A 56 -17.67 7.32 -8.02
N VAL A 57 -17.42 7.07 -6.73
CA VAL A 57 -16.23 7.58 -6.03
C VAL A 57 -14.95 6.91 -6.53
N GLY A 58 -14.92 5.57 -6.59
CA GLY A 58 -13.72 4.85 -7.01
C GLY A 58 -13.33 5.14 -8.46
N SER A 59 -14.29 5.20 -9.40
CA SER A 59 -14.00 5.55 -10.79
C SER A 59 -13.49 6.99 -10.94
N ALA A 60 -14.06 7.94 -10.18
CA ALA A 60 -13.55 9.32 -10.14
C ALA A 60 -12.11 9.38 -9.60
N LEU A 61 -11.81 8.62 -8.53
CA LEU A 61 -10.46 8.54 -7.98
C LEU A 61 -9.47 7.93 -8.98
N ILE A 62 -9.82 6.84 -9.65
CA ILE A 62 -8.95 6.20 -10.67
C ILE A 62 -8.59 7.23 -11.74
N ARG A 63 -9.59 7.93 -12.31
CA ARG A 63 -9.36 8.98 -13.30
C ARG A 63 -8.46 10.11 -12.78
N GLN A 64 -8.66 10.54 -11.53
CA GLN A 64 -7.81 11.55 -10.90
C GLN A 64 -6.36 11.09 -10.76
N ILE A 65 -6.13 9.84 -10.31
CA ILE A 65 -4.79 9.26 -10.18
C ILE A 65 -4.13 9.19 -11.55
N LEU A 66 -4.80 8.61 -12.54
CA LEU A 66 -4.26 8.47 -13.90
C LEU A 66 -3.91 9.82 -14.52
N HIS A 67 -4.72 10.86 -14.27
CA HIS A 67 -4.47 12.20 -14.76
C HIS A 67 -3.32 12.92 -14.03
N GLN A 68 -3.14 12.69 -12.72
CA GLN A 68 -2.18 13.42 -11.89
C GLN A 68 -0.84 12.69 -11.70
N ARG A 69 -0.76 11.38 -11.92
CA ARG A 69 0.43 10.56 -11.59
C ARG A 69 1.73 11.10 -12.19
N LYS A 70 1.70 11.59 -13.44
CA LYS A 70 2.88 12.18 -14.09
C LYS A 70 3.37 13.45 -13.37
N SER A 71 2.45 14.37 -13.07
CA SER A 71 2.75 15.62 -12.36
C SER A 71 3.26 15.38 -10.95
N LEU A 72 2.67 14.43 -10.23
CA LEU A 72 3.10 14.04 -8.88
C LEU A 72 4.49 13.42 -8.88
N LYS A 73 4.79 12.59 -9.88
CA LYS A 73 6.12 12.02 -10.08
C LYS A 73 7.15 13.11 -10.34
N GLU A 74 6.92 13.97 -11.32
CA GLU A 74 7.86 15.02 -11.72
C GLU A 74 8.10 16.09 -10.63
N ARG A 75 7.05 16.46 -9.88
CA ARG A 75 7.12 17.59 -8.92
C ARG A 75 7.40 17.17 -7.50
N MET A 76 6.97 15.99 -7.10
CA MET A 76 7.04 15.52 -5.71
C MET A 76 7.85 14.24 -5.56
N GLY A 77 8.32 13.64 -6.66
CA GLY A 77 9.01 12.36 -6.63
C GLY A 77 8.11 11.23 -6.14
N VAL A 78 6.81 11.27 -6.45
CA VAL A 78 5.83 10.26 -6.02
C VAL A 78 5.30 9.50 -7.23
N ASP A 79 5.63 8.21 -7.33
CA ASP A 79 5.21 7.33 -8.41
C ASP A 79 3.97 6.53 -7.98
N LEU A 80 2.78 7.02 -8.33
CA LEU A 80 1.52 6.34 -8.02
C LEU A 80 1.24 5.25 -9.06
N ARG A 81 1.16 3.98 -8.61
CA ARG A 81 0.82 2.84 -9.45
C ARG A 81 -0.45 2.18 -8.97
N VAL A 82 -1.44 2.06 -9.85
CA VAL A 82 -2.68 1.33 -9.54
C VAL A 82 -2.41 -0.14 -9.84
N THR A 83 -2.21 -0.95 -8.82
CA THR A 83 -1.81 -2.36 -8.97
C THR A 83 -2.98 -3.32 -8.85
N GLY A 84 -4.07 -2.88 -8.22
CA GLY A 84 -5.28 -3.68 -8.07
C GLY A 84 -6.54 -2.84 -8.12
N LEU A 85 -7.55 -3.32 -8.85
CA LEU A 85 -8.91 -2.80 -8.80
C LEU A 85 -9.86 -3.94 -8.46
N THR A 86 -10.78 -3.74 -7.52
CA THR A 86 -11.76 -4.78 -7.19
C THR A 86 -13.15 -4.22 -6.92
N THR A 87 -14.16 -5.03 -7.24
CA THR A 87 -15.56 -4.88 -6.83
C THR A 87 -15.91 -5.99 -5.85
N SER A 88 -17.19 -6.15 -5.51
CA SER A 88 -17.65 -7.31 -4.74
C SER A 88 -17.64 -8.63 -5.51
N LYS A 89 -17.47 -8.60 -6.83
CA LYS A 89 -17.57 -9.81 -7.68
C LYS A 89 -16.32 -10.09 -8.50
N LYS A 90 -15.62 -9.04 -8.93
CA LYS A 90 -14.51 -9.12 -9.88
C LYS A 90 -13.33 -8.29 -9.41
N MET A 91 -12.12 -8.73 -9.72
CA MET A 91 -10.88 -8.00 -9.49
C MET A 91 -9.98 -8.03 -10.72
N SER A 92 -9.13 -7.01 -10.87
CA SER A 92 -8.04 -6.96 -11.85
C SER A 92 -6.75 -6.64 -11.10
N LEU A 93 -5.71 -7.43 -11.37
CA LEU A 93 -4.41 -7.35 -10.75
C LEU A 93 -3.37 -7.16 -11.85
N SER A 94 -2.54 -6.12 -11.73
CA SER A 94 -1.48 -5.78 -12.69
C SER A 94 -0.32 -5.11 -11.95
N THR A 95 0.82 -4.96 -12.62
CA THR A 95 1.92 -4.12 -12.12
C THR A 95 1.61 -2.64 -12.22
N ASP A 96 0.76 -2.25 -13.17
CA ASP A 96 0.19 -0.90 -13.30
C ASP A 96 -1.06 -0.96 -14.19
N ILE A 97 -2.16 -0.38 -13.73
CA ILE A 97 -3.44 -0.29 -14.44
C ILE A 97 -3.57 1.14 -14.93
N GLU A 98 -3.64 1.30 -16.26
CA GLU A 98 -3.58 2.61 -16.91
C GLU A 98 -4.95 3.12 -17.41
N SER A 99 -6.02 2.36 -17.17
CA SER A 99 -7.38 2.66 -17.64
C SER A 99 -8.40 2.49 -16.53
N ASP A 100 -9.44 3.34 -16.53
CA ASP A 100 -10.61 3.17 -15.68
C ASP A 100 -11.63 2.16 -16.25
N ASP A 101 -11.46 1.72 -17.50
CA ASP A 101 -12.26 0.68 -18.16
C ASP A 101 -11.72 -0.75 -17.94
N TRP A 102 -11.28 -1.03 -16.73
CA TRP A 102 -10.60 -2.27 -16.38
C TRP A 102 -11.51 -3.52 -16.42
N LEU A 103 -12.83 -3.35 -16.26
CA LEU A 103 -13.79 -4.46 -16.25
C LEU A 103 -13.95 -5.12 -17.62
N ASN A 104 -13.61 -4.42 -18.70
CA ASN A 104 -13.70 -4.92 -20.08
C ASN A 104 -12.39 -5.60 -20.54
N THR A 105 -11.43 -5.81 -19.64
CA THR A 105 -10.16 -6.45 -19.95
C THR A 105 -10.26 -7.97 -19.79
N GLU A 106 -9.46 -8.74 -20.55
CA GLU A 106 -9.47 -10.21 -20.48
C GLU A 106 -8.85 -10.79 -19.19
N SER A 107 -8.19 -9.95 -18.38
CA SER A 107 -7.42 -10.35 -17.20
C SER A 107 -8.21 -10.20 -15.87
N VAL A 108 -9.53 -10.15 -15.95
CA VAL A 108 -10.40 -10.00 -14.78
C VAL A 108 -10.65 -11.36 -14.11
N LEU A 109 -10.42 -11.42 -12.80
CA LEU A 109 -10.61 -12.58 -11.94
C LEU A 109 -11.86 -12.40 -11.06
N ASP A 110 -12.31 -13.48 -10.41
CA ASP A 110 -13.30 -13.35 -9.33
C ASP A 110 -12.69 -12.63 -8.12
N ALA A 111 -13.50 -11.84 -7.43
CA ALA A 111 -13.02 -11.04 -6.31
C ALA A 111 -12.59 -11.92 -5.12
N ASP A 112 -11.35 -11.72 -4.69
CA ASP A 112 -10.78 -12.30 -3.49
C ASP A 112 -9.99 -11.21 -2.77
N LEU A 113 -10.46 -10.77 -1.60
CA LEU A 113 -9.85 -9.67 -0.85
C LEU A 113 -8.47 -10.01 -0.29
N ASP A 114 -8.21 -11.29 -0.02
CA ASP A 114 -6.93 -11.74 0.54
C ASP A 114 -5.87 -11.83 -0.55
N ALA A 115 -6.23 -12.39 -1.71
CA ALA A 115 -5.36 -12.38 -2.89
C ALA A 115 -5.11 -10.95 -3.38
N PHE A 116 -6.14 -10.09 -3.37
CA PHE A 116 -6.02 -8.68 -3.72
C PHE A 116 -5.04 -7.94 -2.81
N ALA A 117 -5.18 -8.07 -1.49
CA ALA A 117 -4.30 -7.41 -0.54
C ALA A 117 -2.86 -7.93 -0.61
N ALA A 118 -2.67 -9.22 -0.88
CA ALA A 118 -1.35 -9.80 -1.09
C ALA A 118 -0.66 -9.22 -2.34
N HIS A 119 -1.39 -9.07 -3.44
CA HIS A 119 -0.88 -8.47 -4.68
C HIS A 119 -0.52 -6.98 -4.50
N VAL A 120 -1.40 -6.22 -3.81
CA VAL A 120 -1.14 -4.80 -3.52
C VAL A 120 0.09 -4.63 -2.63
N ASN A 121 0.31 -5.56 -1.69
CA ASN A 121 1.48 -5.59 -0.80
C ASN A 121 2.68 -6.35 -1.40
N ASP A 122 2.89 -6.22 -2.72
CA ASP A 122 4.00 -6.86 -3.43
C ASP A 122 5.35 -6.54 -2.75
N PRO A 123 6.16 -7.56 -2.43
CA PRO A 123 7.44 -7.35 -1.77
C PRO A 123 8.49 -6.51 -2.52
N SER A 124 8.32 -6.28 -3.81
CA SER A 124 9.17 -5.43 -4.64
C SER A 124 8.84 -3.94 -4.48
N LEU A 125 7.66 -3.60 -3.94
CA LEU A 125 7.20 -2.23 -3.74
C LEU A 125 7.30 -1.83 -2.26
N PRO A 126 7.85 -0.64 -1.95
CA PRO A 126 8.12 -0.26 -0.56
C PRO A 126 6.87 0.15 0.21
N ASN A 127 5.88 0.75 -0.45
CA ASN A 127 4.71 1.33 0.18
C ASN A 127 3.43 0.78 -0.48
N ALA A 128 2.53 0.23 0.34
CA ALA A 128 1.25 -0.32 -0.10
C ALA A 128 0.08 0.44 0.53
N VAL A 129 -0.92 0.78 -0.29
CA VAL A 129 -2.13 1.48 0.14
C VAL A 129 -3.36 0.78 -0.44
N ILE A 130 -4.32 0.47 0.42
CA ILE A 130 -5.68 0.11 0.01
C ILE A 130 -6.58 1.33 0.19
N VAL A 131 -7.27 1.70 -0.89
CA VAL A 131 -8.31 2.73 -0.90
C VAL A 131 -9.69 2.07 -0.94
N ASP A 132 -10.40 2.07 0.18
CA ASP A 132 -11.76 1.54 0.27
C ASP A 132 -12.77 2.62 -0.08
N CYS A 133 -13.27 2.63 -1.31
CA CYS A 133 -14.32 3.50 -1.80
C CYS A 133 -15.74 2.88 -1.66
N THR A 134 -15.92 1.89 -0.79
CA THR A 134 -17.21 1.22 -0.57
C THR A 134 -17.95 1.75 0.65
N ALA A 135 -19.14 1.19 0.89
CA ALA A 135 -19.86 1.27 2.16
C ALA A 135 -19.99 -0.11 2.82
N SER A 136 -19.07 -1.03 2.50
CA SER A 136 -19.13 -2.44 2.89
C SER A 136 -18.52 -2.66 4.27
N GLU A 137 -19.22 -3.40 5.14
CA GLU A 137 -18.68 -3.83 6.45
C GLU A 137 -17.66 -4.96 6.29
N VAL A 138 -17.86 -5.87 5.32
CA VAL A 138 -16.94 -6.96 4.99
C VAL A 138 -15.53 -6.44 4.67
N VAL A 139 -15.43 -5.27 4.04
CA VAL A 139 -14.15 -4.64 3.72
C VAL A 139 -13.51 -4.05 4.99
N THR A 140 -14.31 -3.46 5.87
CA THR A 140 -13.81 -2.89 7.14
C THR A 140 -13.31 -3.95 8.13
N GLU A 141 -13.87 -5.17 8.08
CA GLU A 141 -13.40 -6.30 8.89
C GLU A 141 -11.95 -6.71 8.56
N LYS A 142 -11.47 -6.40 7.35
CA LYS A 142 -10.10 -6.70 6.91
C LYS A 142 -9.08 -5.62 7.30
N TYR A 143 -9.51 -4.46 7.78
CA TYR A 143 -8.62 -3.33 8.01
C TYR A 143 -7.51 -3.63 9.02
N GLU A 144 -7.86 -4.25 10.15
CA GLU A 144 -6.87 -4.59 11.18
C GLU A 144 -5.79 -5.52 10.64
N GLU A 145 -6.19 -6.54 9.87
CA GLU A 145 -5.27 -7.48 9.22
C GLU A 145 -4.33 -6.76 8.25
N TRP A 146 -4.86 -5.88 7.40
CA TRP A 146 -4.07 -5.13 6.42
C TRP A 146 -3.09 -4.16 7.06
N LEU A 147 -3.52 -3.42 8.09
CA LEU A 147 -2.65 -2.52 8.85
C LEU A 147 -1.49 -3.29 9.51
N ASN A 148 -1.78 -4.43 10.12
CA ASN A 148 -0.75 -5.28 10.73
C ASN A 148 0.23 -5.88 9.69
N LYS A 149 -0.18 -5.99 8.43
CA LYS A 149 0.69 -6.37 7.29
C LYS A 149 1.47 -5.20 6.69
N GLY A 150 1.34 -3.99 7.24
CA GLY A 150 2.00 -2.78 6.76
C GLY A 150 1.31 -2.13 5.56
N ILE A 151 0.04 -2.45 5.31
CA ILE A 151 -0.76 -1.84 4.24
C ILE A 151 -1.51 -0.65 4.85
N HIS A 152 -1.28 0.54 4.31
CA HIS A 152 -2.01 1.73 4.73
C HIS A 152 -3.43 1.75 4.16
N ILE A 153 -4.36 2.39 4.86
CA ILE A 153 -5.77 2.43 4.47
C ILE A 153 -6.23 3.88 4.29
N VAL A 154 -6.87 4.17 3.16
CA VAL A 154 -7.55 5.44 2.88
C VAL A 154 -9.01 5.14 2.58
N THR A 155 -9.95 5.81 3.23
CA THR A 155 -11.36 5.46 3.04
C THR A 155 -12.34 6.59 3.35
N PRO A 156 -13.37 6.82 2.50
CA PRO A 156 -14.61 7.50 2.88
C PRO A 156 -15.63 6.61 3.61
N ASN A 157 -15.36 5.31 3.80
CA ASN A 157 -16.27 4.36 4.44
C ASN A 157 -16.41 4.66 5.94
N LYS A 158 -17.57 5.18 6.32
CA LYS A 158 -17.83 5.61 7.70
C LYS A 158 -17.96 4.44 8.69
N LYS A 159 -18.23 3.23 8.19
CA LYS A 159 -18.52 2.04 9.01
C LYS A 159 -17.38 1.67 9.96
N ALA A 160 -16.12 1.81 9.51
CA ALA A 160 -14.95 1.55 10.34
C ALA A 160 -14.87 2.47 11.57
N ASN A 161 -15.33 3.73 11.44
CA ASN A 161 -15.25 4.74 12.50
C ASN A 161 -16.56 4.88 13.30
N SER A 162 -17.66 4.28 12.84
CA SER A 162 -18.96 4.32 13.51
C SER A 162 -19.42 2.95 14.03
N GLY A 163 -18.53 1.97 14.04
CA GLY A 163 -18.80 0.62 14.55
C GLY A 163 -18.74 0.53 16.08
N PRO A 164 -18.83 -0.68 16.65
CA PRO A 164 -18.69 -0.90 18.08
C PRO A 164 -17.38 -0.34 18.63
N TYR A 165 -17.42 0.24 19.82
CA TYR A 165 -16.26 0.90 20.45
C TYR A 165 -15.01 0.01 20.58
N PRO A 166 -15.12 -1.29 20.94
CA PRO A 166 -13.94 -2.17 20.98
C PRO A 166 -13.24 -2.32 19.61
N THR A 167 -14.01 -2.49 18.54
CA THR A 167 -13.49 -2.61 17.16
C THR A 167 -12.78 -1.31 16.74
N TYR A 168 -13.37 -0.16 17.06
CA TYR A 168 -12.74 1.13 16.82
C TYR A 168 -11.39 1.25 17.53
N LEU A 169 -11.30 0.87 18.81
CA LEU A 169 -10.04 0.93 19.55
C LEU A 169 -8.97 0.01 18.96
N ALA A 170 -9.33 -1.22 18.58
CA ALA A 170 -8.43 -2.16 17.92
C ALA A 170 -7.86 -1.56 16.63
N LEU A 171 -8.71 -0.96 15.79
CA LEU A 171 -8.28 -0.26 14.58
C LEU A 171 -7.33 0.90 14.87
N ARG A 172 -7.62 1.72 15.89
CA ARG A 172 -6.75 2.85 16.27
C ARG A 172 -5.40 2.38 16.78
N GLN A 173 -5.33 1.24 17.45
CA GLN A 173 -4.07 0.63 17.87
C GLN A 173 -3.30 0.08 16.67
N ALA A 174 -3.96 -0.63 15.74
CA ALA A 174 -3.32 -1.13 14.53
C ALA A 174 -2.74 0.00 13.66
N MET A 175 -3.43 1.15 13.59
CA MET A 175 -2.98 2.35 12.87
C MET A 175 -1.72 3.01 13.47
N SER A 176 -1.47 2.91 14.79
CA SER A 176 -0.29 3.51 15.40
C SER A 176 0.98 2.66 15.26
N SER A 177 0.81 1.40 14.85
CA SER A 177 1.89 0.43 14.61
C SER A 177 2.29 0.26 13.13
N ALA A 178 1.50 0.80 12.20
CA ALA A 178 1.73 0.76 10.75
C ALA A 178 2.57 1.95 10.28
#